data_AF-A0AAE3YF88-F1
#
_entry.id   AF-A0AAE3YF88-F1
#
_cell.length_a   1.000
_cell.length_b   1.000
_cell.length_c   1.000
_cell.angle_alpha   90.00
_cell.angle_beta   90.00
_cell.angle_gamma   90.00
#
_symmetry.space_group_name_H-M   'P 1'
#
loop_
_entity.id
_entity.type
_entity.pdbx_description
1 polymer ?
#
loop_
_entity_poly.entity_id
_entity_poly.type
_entity_poly.pdbx_seq_one_letter_code
_entity_poly.pdbx_strand_id
1 'polypeptide(L)'
;MNPLNSTTSRRRVVGAAAWSAPIIALSSAAPAMAASQPPLGEPGDLAIAIVDPAADGSLNTPIYWGNTTQVAQMGDMPPGLVVTNVGSTPIASATGTLELQMQNQDATSNLAYRTQARTTDSFFTLVDTTPGVPPTGAARTYRWTLTRPLQPGESVTIPFQYYTPKTFTNPDFSVLVLATINDAVEFDSNDLDARVGFVPGYSTTIFGP
;
A
#
# COMPACT_ATOMS: atom_id res chain seq x y z
N MET A 1 63.67 7.57 -18.69
CA MET A 1 62.27 7.92 -18.96
C MET A 1 61.42 7.22 -17.89
N ASN A 2 60.68 7.98 -17.07
CA ASN A 2 59.56 7.49 -16.25
C ASN A 2 58.32 8.30 -16.68
N PRO A 3 57.13 7.69 -16.75
CA PRO A 3 56.15 7.77 -15.64
C PRO A 3 55.52 6.39 -15.32
N LEU A 4 55.29 6.02 -14.05
CA LEU A 4 54.09 6.24 -13.20
C LEU A 4 52.78 5.57 -13.68
N ASN A 5 52.05 5.04 -12.68
CA ASN A 5 50.62 4.67 -12.64
C ASN A 5 50.29 3.22 -13.05
N SER A 6 49.37 2.49 -12.41
CA SER A 6 48.46 2.73 -11.28
C SER A 6 47.95 1.34 -10.84
N THR A 7 47.77 1.13 -9.55
CA THR A 7 46.99 0.02 -8.98
C THR A 7 45.57 0.06 -9.56
N THR A 8 45.08 -1.06 -10.09
CA THR A 8 43.65 -1.19 -10.42
C THR A 8 43.11 -2.51 -9.90
N SER A 9 42.56 -2.43 -8.69
CA SER A 9 41.66 -3.41 -8.09
C SER A 9 40.50 -3.68 -9.05
N ARG A 10 40.39 -4.91 -9.57
CA ARG A 10 39.17 -5.35 -10.26
C ARG A 10 38.15 -5.75 -9.21
N ARG A 11 37.47 -4.74 -8.67
CA ARG A 11 36.23 -4.88 -7.89
C ARG A 11 35.20 -5.56 -8.80
N ARG A 12 34.88 -6.83 -8.53
CA ARG A 12 33.69 -7.48 -9.10
C ARG A 12 32.48 -6.77 -8.51
N VAL A 13 31.89 -5.89 -9.30
CA VAL A 13 30.57 -5.31 -9.01
C VAL A 13 29.57 -6.45 -9.14
N VAL A 14 28.95 -6.78 -8.01
CA VAL A 14 27.78 -7.64 -7.91
C VAL A 14 26.70 -7.02 -8.80
N GLY A 15 26.16 -7.83 -9.72
CA GLY A 15 25.10 -7.40 -10.62
C GLY A 15 23.85 -7.05 -9.85
N ALA A 16 23.46 -5.77 -9.88
CA ALA A 16 22.09 -5.39 -9.68
C ALA A 16 21.34 -5.75 -10.97
N ALA A 17 20.55 -6.81 -10.94
CA ALA A 17 19.55 -7.04 -11.97
C ALA A 17 18.57 -5.88 -11.89
N ALA A 18 18.69 -5.00 -12.87
CA ALA A 18 17.81 -3.88 -13.10
C ALA A 18 16.39 -4.42 -13.33
N TRP A 19 15.48 -4.12 -12.41
CA TRP A 19 14.06 -4.12 -12.73
C TRP A 19 13.85 -2.96 -13.68
N SER A 20 13.65 -3.27 -14.95
CA SER A 20 13.18 -2.30 -15.94
C SER A 20 11.77 -1.87 -15.58
N ALA A 21 11.65 -0.79 -14.81
CA ALA A 21 10.40 -0.04 -14.71
C ALA A 21 10.23 0.79 -16.00
N PRO A 22 9.03 0.87 -16.58
CA PRO A 22 8.78 1.85 -17.63
C PRO A 22 8.94 3.26 -17.04
N ILE A 23 9.88 4.03 -17.60
CA ILE A 23 10.02 5.45 -17.31
C ILE A 23 8.81 6.14 -17.95
N ILE A 24 7.78 6.45 -17.16
CA ILE A 24 6.80 7.45 -17.55
C ILE A 24 7.35 8.78 -17.03
N ALA A 25 7.94 9.56 -17.94
CA ALA A 25 8.32 10.93 -17.66
C ALA A 25 7.04 11.79 -17.56
N LEU A 26 6.52 11.97 -16.35
CA LEU A 26 5.49 12.97 -16.08
C LEU A 26 6.17 14.33 -15.92
N SER A 27 6.24 15.10 -17.01
CA SER A 27 6.43 16.55 -16.89
C SER A 27 5.17 17.12 -16.23
N SER A 28 5.30 17.61 -15.00
CA SER A 28 4.22 18.31 -14.30
C SER A 28 3.94 19.65 -15.00
N ALA A 29 2.93 19.66 -15.87
CA ALA A 29 2.21 20.86 -16.23
C ALA A 29 0.75 20.58 -15.89
N ALA A 30 0.29 21.13 -14.77
CA ALA A 30 -1.13 21.11 -14.41
C ALA A 30 -1.93 21.70 -15.58
N PRO A 31 -2.86 20.96 -16.20
CA PRO A 31 -3.79 21.56 -17.13
C PRO A 31 -4.76 22.40 -16.30
N ALA A 32 -4.82 23.70 -16.60
CA ALA A 32 -5.89 24.56 -16.13
C ALA A 32 -7.24 23.89 -16.45
N MET A 33 -8.07 23.74 -15.43
CA MET A 33 -9.40 23.15 -15.49
C MET A 33 -10.24 23.83 -16.58
N ALA A 34 -10.38 23.18 -17.73
CA ALA A 34 -11.58 23.33 -18.52
C ALA A 34 -12.63 22.42 -17.84
N ALA A 35 -13.44 23.01 -16.97
CA ALA A 35 -14.57 22.32 -16.37
C ALA A 35 -15.57 21.95 -17.47
N SER A 36 -15.38 20.77 -18.08
CA SER A 36 -16.50 20.06 -18.68
C SER A 36 -17.35 19.63 -17.50
N GLN A 37 -18.52 20.26 -17.31
CA GLN A 37 -19.53 19.67 -16.45
C GLN A 37 -19.71 18.22 -16.91
N PRO A 38 -19.59 17.23 -16.01
CA PRO A 38 -20.04 15.88 -16.32
C PRO A 38 -21.48 15.97 -16.84
N PRO A 39 -21.87 15.13 -17.83
CA PRO A 39 -23.26 15.06 -18.25
C PRO A 39 -24.18 14.95 -17.03
N LEU A 40 -25.24 15.75 -16.99
CA LEU A 40 -26.28 15.63 -15.98
C LEU A 40 -26.83 14.20 -16.02
N GLY A 41 -26.45 13.38 -15.04
CA GLY A 41 -26.90 11.98 -14.94
C GLY A 41 -25.81 10.91 -14.83
N GLU A 42 -24.52 11.25 -14.79
CA GLU A 42 -23.50 10.23 -14.48
C GLU A 42 -23.74 9.66 -13.07
N PRO A 43 -24.03 8.35 -12.94
CA PRO A 43 -24.33 7.71 -11.67
C PRO A 43 -23.04 7.60 -10.86
N GLY A 44 -23.00 8.16 -9.64
CA GLY A 44 -21.92 8.03 -8.65
C GLY A 44 -20.53 7.56 -9.13
N ASP A 45 -19.58 8.50 -9.18
CA ASP A 45 -18.17 8.28 -9.55
C ASP A 45 -17.27 8.53 -8.32
N LEU A 46 -16.35 7.61 -8.04
CA LEU A 46 -15.47 7.64 -6.89
C LEU A 46 -14.00 7.50 -7.28
N ALA A 47 -13.17 8.41 -6.78
CA ALA A 47 -11.73 8.27 -6.86
C ALA A 47 -11.13 7.64 -5.60
N ILE A 48 -10.11 6.80 -5.79
CA ILE A 48 -9.30 6.21 -4.72
C ILE A 48 -7.86 6.70 -4.74
N ALA A 49 -7.28 6.87 -3.56
CA ALA A 49 -5.85 7.12 -3.41
C ALA A 49 -5.33 6.49 -2.13
N ILE A 50 -4.30 5.65 -2.24
CA ILE A 50 -3.57 5.17 -1.07
C ILE A 50 -2.65 6.29 -0.61
N VAL A 51 -2.70 6.60 0.68
CA VAL A 51 -1.84 7.63 1.28
C VAL A 51 -0.38 7.16 1.19
N ASP A 52 0.49 8.04 0.70
CA ASP A 52 1.90 7.73 0.57
C ASP A 52 2.54 7.38 1.92
N PRO A 53 3.45 6.39 1.95
CA PRO A 53 4.35 6.20 3.07
C PRO A 53 5.25 7.44 3.27
N ALA A 54 5.94 7.53 4.40
CA ALA A 54 6.73 8.71 4.72
C ALA A 54 7.92 8.85 3.76
N ALA A 55 7.93 9.90 2.93
CA ALA A 55 8.94 10.09 1.89
C ALA A 55 10.37 10.29 2.40
N ASP A 56 10.54 10.49 3.71
CA ASP A 56 11.83 10.66 4.38
C ASP A 56 12.49 9.32 4.76
N GLY A 57 11.82 8.19 4.51
CA GLY A 57 12.30 6.86 4.89
C GLY A 57 12.18 6.58 6.40
N SER A 58 11.44 7.41 7.13
CA SER A 58 11.19 7.20 8.56
C SER A 58 10.21 6.06 8.77
N LEU A 59 10.57 5.13 9.66
CA LEU A 59 9.70 4.02 10.08
C LEU A 59 8.67 4.53 11.09
N ASN A 60 7.56 5.09 10.61
CA ASN A 60 6.56 5.77 11.43
C ASN A 60 5.25 4.99 11.57
N THR A 61 5.07 3.91 10.83
CA THR A 61 3.84 3.13 10.86
C THR A 61 3.99 1.92 11.78
N PRO A 62 3.24 1.84 12.89
CA PRO A 62 3.30 0.71 13.80
C PRO A 62 2.63 -0.52 13.20
N ILE A 63 3.29 -1.66 13.36
CA ILE A 63 2.77 -2.99 13.06
C ILE A 63 2.61 -3.73 14.38
N TYR A 64 1.38 -4.13 14.70
CA TYR A 64 1.04 -4.71 16.00
C TYR A 64 1.16 -6.23 16.02
N TRP A 65 1.37 -6.79 17.22
CA TRP A 65 1.30 -8.23 17.43
C TRP A 65 -0.14 -8.72 17.58
N GLY A 66 -0.56 -9.63 16.69
CA GLY A 66 -1.88 -10.26 16.76
C GLY A 66 -3.01 -9.24 16.88
N ASN A 67 -3.86 -9.37 17.91
CA ASN A 67 -4.95 -8.43 18.22
C ASN A 67 -4.59 -7.46 19.36
N THR A 68 -3.31 -7.31 19.70
CA THR A 68 -2.88 -6.49 20.84
C THR A 68 -2.57 -5.06 20.42
N THR A 69 -2.44 -4.15 21.38
CA THR A 69 -1.92 -2.78 21.18
C THR A 69 -0.40 -2.71 21.23
N GLN A 70 0.28 -3.85 21.39
CA GLN A 70 1.73 -3.90 21.46
C GLN A 70 2.34 -3.79 20.07
N VAL A 71 3.14 -2.76 19.85
CA VAL A 71 3.90 -2.58 18.61
C VAL A 71 4.94 -3.68 18.51
N ALA A 72 4.82 -4.50 17.47
CA ALA A 72 5.79 -5.53 17.10
C ALA A 72 7.01 -4.91 16.43
N GLN A 73 6.75 -3.94 15.56
CA GLN A 73 7.73 -3.34 14.70
C GLN A 73 7.21 -2.02 14.12
N MET A 74 8.14 -1.15 13.74
CA MET A 74 7.87 0.02 12.91
C MET A 74 8.24 -0.28 11.45
N GLY A 75 7.38 0.14 10.53
CA GLY A 75 7.60 0.09 9.09
C GLY A 75 7.35 1.45 8.44
N ASP A 76 7.75 1.58 7.19
CA ASP A 76 7.36 2.69 6.32
C ASP A 76 6.22 2.20 5.41
N MET A 77 5.01 2.19 5.96
CA MET A 77 3.83 1.58 5.34
C MET A 77 2.77 2.65 5.06
N PRO A 78 2.02 2.54 3.94
CA PRO A 78 0.91 3.44 3.64
C PRO A 78 -0.06 3.55 4.84
N PRO A 79 -0.31 4.74 5.40
CA PRO A 79 -1.08 4.84 6.65
C PRO A 79 -2.59 4.74 6.44
N GLY A 80 -3.08 4.80 5.21
CA GLY A 80 -4.51 4.76 4.94
C GLY A 80 -4.87 4.85 3.47
N LEU A 81 -6.19 4.94 3.24
CA LEU A 81 -6.82 5.00 1.94
C LEU A 81 -7.81 6.16 1.91
N VAL A 82 -7.71 7.03 0.93
CA VAL A 82 -8.66 8.12 0.68
C VAL A 82 -9.65 7.68 -0.38
N VAL A 83 -10.93 7.86 -0.11
CA VAL A 83 -12.02 7.68 -1.06
C VAL A 83 -12.71 9.03 -1.23
N THR A 84 -12.89 9.47 -2.47
CA THR A 84 -13.49 10.76 -2.80
C THR A 84 -14.63 10.56 -3.78
N ASN A 85 -15.79 11.17 -3.50
CA ASN A 85 -16.85 11.25 -4.50
C ASN A 85 -16.52 12.39 -5.47
N VAL A 86 -16.09 12.03 -6.67
CA VAL A 86 -15.77 12.99 -7.75
C VAL A 86 -16.96 13.18 -8.70
N GLY A 87 -17.99 12.35 -8.55
CA GLY A 87 -19.27 12.46 -9.24
C GLY A 87 -20.15 13.61 -8.74
N SER A 88 -21.29 13.76 -9.42
CA SER A 88 -22.25 14.85 -9.17
C SER A 88 -23.42 14.46 -8.24
N THR A 89 -23.50 13.19 -7.83
CA THR A 89 -24.60 12.64 -7.01
C THR A 89 -24.08 12.00 -5.73
N PRO A 90 -24.85 12.05 -4.62
CA PRO A 90 -24.47 11.36 -3.39
C PRO A 90 -24.42 9.84 -3.59
N ILE A 91 -23.39 9.19 -3.04
CA ILE A 91 -23.20 7.75 -3.16
C ILE A 91 -23.55 7.11 -1.83
N ALA A 92 -24.64 6.34 -1.79
CA ALA A 92 -25.21 5.80 -0.56
C ALA A 92 -24.28 4.78 0.14
N SER A 93 -23.55 3.99 -0.64
CA SER A 93 -22.57 3.02 -0.17
C SER A 93 -21.50 2.82 -1.23
N ALA A 94 -20.25 3.03 -0.85
CA ALA A 94 -19.11 2.65 -1.67
C ALA A 94 -18.52 1.33 -1.17
N THR A 95 -18.06 0.50 -2.09
CA THR A 95 -17.31 -0.71 -1.74
C THR A 95 -16.16 -0.89 -2.69
N GLY A 96 -15.19 -1.69 -2.28
CA GLY A 96 -14.09 -2.07 -3.14
C GLY A 96 -13.23 -3.14 -2.50
N THR A 97 -12.05 -3.33 -3.08
CA THR A 97 -11.09 -4.31 -2.60
C THR A 97 -9.83 -3.64 -2.08
N LEU A 98 -9.19 -4.28 -1.11
CA LEU A 98 -7.86 -3.96 -0.64
C LEU A 98 -7.04 -5.24 -0.64
N GLU A 99 -5.90 -5.21 -1.28
CA GLU A 99 -4.96 -6.33 -1.37
C GLU A 99 -3.66 -5.95 -0.67
N LEU A 100 -3.21 -6.81 0.24
CA LEU A 100 -1.93 -6.73 0.91
C LEU A 100 -1.07 -7.91 0.50
N GLN A 101 -0.01 -7.65 -0.27
CA GLN A 101 0.95 -8.67 -0.66
C GLN A 101 2.31 -8.37 -0.05
N MET A 102 2.82 -9.32 0.73
CA MET A 102 4.16 -9.23 1.29
C MET A 102 5.14 -10.04 0.44
N GLN A 103 6.25 -9.42 0.08
CA GLN A 103 7.36 -10.09 -0.60
C GLN A 103 8.64 -9.93 0.22
N ASN A 104 9.35 -11.04 0.31
CA ASN A 104 10.70 -11.07 0.85
C ASN A 104 11.69 -10.60 -0.22
N GLN A 105 12.58 -9.67 0.13
CA GLN A 105 13.64 -9.21 -0.78
C GLN A 105 14.71 -10.28 -1.14
N ASP A 106 14.88 -11.33 -0.34
CA ASP A 106 15.83 -12.43 -0.58
C ASP A 106 15.23 -13.67 -1.27
N ALA A 107 13.91 -13.70 -1.49
CA ALA A 107 13.15 -14.80 -2.12
C ALA A 107 13.24 -16.21 -1.46
N THR A 108 14.02 -16.41 -0.39
CA THR A 108 14.27 -17.73 0.24
C THR A 108 13.52 -17.99 1.55
N SER A 109 13.06 -16.95 2.26
CA SER A 109 12.32 -17.11 3.52
C SER A 109 10.82 -17.42 3.35
N ASN A 110 10.29 -18.21 4.29
CA ASN A 110 8.89 -18.61 4.32
C ASN A 110 7.98 -17.46 4.81
N LEU A 111 7.20 -16.87 3.90
CA LEU A 111 6.18 -15.83 4.16
C LEU A 111 4.93 -16.37 4.88
N ALA A 112 5.08 -17.39 5.73
CA ALA A 112 3.98 -18.04 6.45
C ALA A 112 3.22 -17.07 7.39
N TYR A 113 3.82 -15.93 7.73
CA TYR A 113 3.25 -14.94 8.65
C TYR A 113 3.13 -13.61 7.90
N ARG A 114 1.91 -13.27 7.53
CA ARG A 114 1.60 -12.13 6.65
C ARG A 114 1.13 -10.94 7.46
N THR A 115 1.51 -9.76 7.01
CA THR A 115 0.89 -8.51 7.45
C THR A 115 -0.60 -8.54 7.10
N GLN A 116 -1.39 -8.14 8.08
CA GLN A 116 -2.82 -8.05 7.98
C GLN A 116 -3.24 -6.59 8.24
N ALA A 117 -4.40 -6.16 7.72
CA ALA A 117 -4.91 -4.81 7.90
C ALA A 117 -6.25 -4.80 8.66
N ARG A 118 -6.47 -3.74 9.44
CA ARG A 118 -7.74 -3.38 10.07
C ARG A 118 -7.95 -1.89 9.93
N THR A 119 -9.17 -1.45 10.23
CA THR A 119 -9.48 -0.06 10.55
C THR A 119 -10.11 -0.01 11.93
N THR A 120 -9.89 1.07 12.67
CA THR A 120 -10.64 1.39 13.90
C THR A 120 -11.73 2.42 13.64
N ASP A 121 -11.83 2.93 12.42
CA ASP A 121 -12.83 3.90 12.03
C ASP A 121 -14.18 3.21 11.79
N SER A 122 -15.20 3.59 12.57
CA SER A 122 -16.58 3.11 12.44
C SER A 122 -17.27 3.52 11.12
N PHE A 123 -16.71 4.49 10.38
CA PHE A 123 -17.20 4.85 9.04
C PHE A 123 -16.91 3.78 7.98
N PHE A 124 -16.09 2.79 8.32
CA PHE A 124 -15.67 1.75 7.40
C PHE A 124 -15.75 0.38 8.03
N THR A 125 -16.02 -0.61 7.20
CA THR A 125 -15.72 -2.00 7.53
C THR A 125 -14.63 -2.49 6.61
N LEU A 126 -13.68 -3.26 7.15
CA LEU A 126 -12.64 -3.94 6.41
C LEU A 126 -12.73 -5.42 6.77
N VAL A 127 -13.24 -6.23 5.86
CA VAL A 127 -13.49 -7.66 6.07
C VAL A 127 -12.47 -8.45 5.29
N ASP A 128 -11.72 -9.32 5.96
CA ASP A 128 -10.82 -10.26 5.31
C ASP A 128 -11.64 -11.28 4.50
N THR A 129 -11.42 -11.30 3.19
CA THR A 129 -12.09 -12.18 2.23
C THR A 129 -11.12 -13.18 1.59
N THR A 130 -9.92 -13.36 2.15
CA THR A 130 -8.94 -14.30 1.59
C THR A 130 -9.49 -15.74 1.60
N PRO A 131 -9.50 -16.43 0.45
CA PRO A 131 -9.96 -17.82 0.38
C PRO A 131 -9.00 -18.76 1.13
N GLY A 132 -9.50 -19.41 2.18
CA GLY A 132 -8.81 -20.49 2.88
C GLY A 132 -7.46 -20.09 3.48
N VAL A 133 -6.53 -21.05 3.57
CA VAL A 133 -5.12 -20.77 3.91
C VAL A 133 -4.38 -20.47 2.61
N PRO A 134 -4.06 -19.21 2.30
CA PRO A 134 -3.41 -18.86 1.05
C PRO A 134 -1.98 -19.46 0.98
N PRO A 135 -1.49 -19.83 -0.21
CA PRO A 135 -0.12 -20.33 -0.40
C PRO A 135 0.92 -19.25 -0.06
N THR A 136 2.08 -19.63 0.48
CA THR A 136 3.15 -18.70 0.91
C THR A 136 3.42 -17.61 -0.14
N GLY A 137 3.37 -16.35 0.26
CA GLY A 137 3.59 -15.19 -0.64
C GLY A 137 2.37 -14.67 -1.42
N ALA A 138 1.24 -15.38 -1.43
CA ALA A 138 -0.04 -14.83 -1.91
C ALA A 138 -0.53 -13.61 -1.12
N ALA A 139 -1.32 -12.77 -1.76
CA ALA A 139 -1.86 -11.61 -1.09
C ALA A 139 -3.00 -11.97 -0.11
N ARG A 140 -3.22 -11.09 0.86
CA ARG A 140 -4.48 -11.06 1.62
C ARG A 140 -5.40 -10.04 0.98
N THR A 141 -6.65 -10.41 0.79
CA THR A 141 -7.64 -9.60 0.10
C THR A 141 -8.73 -9.30 1.09
N TYR A 142 -9.11 -8.03 1.16
CA TYR A 142 -10.15 -7.53 2.03
C TYR A 142 -11.20 -6.85 1.16
N ARG A 143 -12.45 -6.97 1.59
CA ARG A 143 -13.51 -6.10 1.11
C ARG A 143 -13.63 -4.93 2.07
N TRP A 144 -13.58 -3.73 1.54
CA TRP A 144 -13.92 -2.53 2.32
C TRP A 144 -15.31 -2.02 1.91
N THR A 145 -16.01 -1.45 2.87
CA THR A 145 -17.34 -0.86 2.68
C THR A 145 -17.48 0.41 3.50
N LEU A 146 -17.97 1.47 2.86
CA LEU A 146 -18.42 2.70 3.50
C LEU A 146 -19.77 2.48 4.18
N THR A 147 -19.89 2.88 5.45
CA THR A 147 -21.12 2.68 6.24
C THR A 147 -22.10 3.85 6.15
N ARG A 148 -21.72 4.94 5.47
CA ARG A 148 -22.56 6.12 5.26
C ARG A 148 -22.46 6.63 3.82
N PRO A 149 -23.43 7.46 3.40
CA PRO A 149 -23.33 8.15 2.13
C PRO A 149 -22.16 9.13 2.06
N LEU A 150 -21.56 9.24 0.87
CA LEU A 150 -20.53 10.22 0.54
C LEU A 150 -21.11 11.29 -0.38
N GLN A 151 -21.10 12.55 0.04
CA GLN A 151 -21.64 13.66 -0.75
C GLN A 151 -20.70 14.02 -1.92
N PRO A 152 -21.21 14.65 -3.00
CA PRO A 152 -20.36 15.14 -4.09
C PRO A 152 -19.22 16.03 -3.58
N GLY A 153 -17.98 15.74 -4.01
CA GLY A 153 -16.77 16.43 -3.59
C GLY A 153 -16.28 16.09 -2.18
N GLU A 154 -16.96 15.22 -1.45
CA GLU A 154 -16.54 14.79 -0.12
C GLU A 154 -15.46 13.70 -0.21
N SER A 155 -14.44 13.83 0.64
CA SER A 155 -13.39 12.82 0.82
C SER A 155 -13.42 12.26 2.24
N VAL A 156 -13.10 10.98 2.35
CA VAL A 156 -13.00 10.25 3.62
C VAL A 156 -11.74 9.39 3.61
N THR A 157 -11.09 9.27 4.76
CA THR A 157 -9.85 8.49 4.90
C THR A 157 -10.09 7.27 5.77
N ILE A 158 -9.78 6.08 5.26
CA ILE A 158 -9.71 4.83 6.00
C ILE A 158 -8.31 4.72 6.61
N PRO A 159 -8.14 4.85 7.94
CA PRO A 159 -6.86 4.58 8.55
C PRO A 159 -6.56 3.09 8.52
N PHE A 160 -5.34 2.73 8.13
CA PHE A 160 -4.86 1.36 8.20
C PHE A 160 -4.14 1.10 9.52
N GLN A 161 -4.49 -0.02 10.14
CA GLN A 161 -3.75 -0.61 11.24
C GLN A 161 -3.20 -1.96 10.80
N TYR A 162 -1.89 -2.07 10.80
CA TYR A 162 -1.19 -3.28 10.38
C TYR A 162 -0.93 -4.18 11.57
N TYR A 163 -1.06 -5.48 11.38
CA TYR A 163 -0.73 -6.45 12.40
C TYR A 163 -0.13 -7.72 11.80
N THR A 164 0.67 -8.41 12.58
CA THR A 164 1.26 -9.68 12.22
C THR A 164 1.00 -10.72 13.32
N PRO A 165 0.69 -11.98 12.97
CA PRO A 165 0.54 -13.03 13.97
C PRO A 165 1.89 -13.43 14.61
N LYS A 166 3.03 -13.13 13.97
CA LYS A 166 4.38 -13.42 14.47
C LYS A 166 5.41 -12.34 14.13
N THR A 167 6.52 -12.32 14.86
CA THR A 167 7.72 -11.54 14.52
C THR A 167 8.10 -11.70 13.04
N PHE A 168 8.41 -10.60 12.37
CA PHE A 168 9.18 -10.61 11.13
C PHE A 168 10.60 -11.07 11.47
N THR A 169 10.88 -12.34 11.23
CA THR A 169 12.25 -12.85 11.34
C THR A 169 12.92 -12.59 10.01
N ASN A 170 14.10 -11.97 10.06
CA ASN A 170 15.04 -11.72 8.94
C ASN A 170 14.72 -12.60 7.72
N PRO A 171 14.44 -12.05 6.54
CA PRO A 171 14.93 -10.79 5.94
C PRO A 171 13.96 -9.58 5.98
N ASP A 172 14.36 -8.47 5.33
CA ASP A 172 13.51 -7.30 5.08
C ASP A 172 12.36 -7.62 4.09
N PHE A 173 11.24 -6.93 4.24
CA PHE A 173 10.03 -7.15 3.45
C PHE A 173 9.57 -5.88 2.74
N SER A 174 9.15 -6.06 1.49
CA SER A 174 8.35 -5.07 0.77
C SER A 174 6.89 -5.50 0.86
N VAL A 175 5.99 -4.55 1.13
CA VAL A 175 4.56 -4.82 1.21
C VAL A 175 3.84 -3.97 0.17
N LEU A 176 3.31 -4.63 -0.86
CA LEU A 176 2.38 -4.01 -1.79
C LEU A 176 1.02 -3.86 -1.11
N VAL A 177 0.50 -2.64 -1.17
CA VAL A 177 -0.88 -2.30 -0.83
C VAL A 177 -1.54 -1.83 -2.12
N LEU A 178 -2.55 -2.55 -2.55
CA LEU A 178 -3.33 -2.25 -3.76
C LEU A 178 -4.78 -2.07 -3.33
N ALA A 179 -5.44 -1.02 -3.78
CA ALA A 179 -6.84 -0.77 -3.48
C ALA A 179 -7.61 -0.53 -4.77
N THR A 180 -8.83 -1.04 -4.83
CA THR A 180 -9.76 -0.79 -5.94
C THR A 180 -11.10 -0.32 -5.41
N ILE A 181 -11.84 0.39 -6.24
CA ILE A 181 -13.25 0.76 -6.05
C ILE A 181 -14.13 -0.11 -6.96
N ASN A 182 -15.35 -0.37 -6.49
CA ASN A 182 -16.45 -0.80 -7.33
C ASN A 182 -17.50 0.32 -7.33
N ASP A 183 -17.58 1.08 -8.42
CA ASP A 183 -18.63 2.07 -8.63
C ASP A 183 -19.40 1.78 -9.94
N ALA A 184 -20.20 2.75 -10.40
CA ALA A 184 -21.02 2.57 -11.60
C ALA A 184 -20.29 2.94 -12.90
N VAL A 185 -19.11 3.56 -12.82
CA VAL A 185 -18.33 4.09 -13.95
C VAL A 185 -17.13 3.18 -14.17
N GLU A 186 -17.36 1.98 -14.73
CA GLU A 186 -16.28 1.01 -14.92
C GLU A 186 -15.17 1.53 -15.87
N PHE A 187 -13.93 1.17 -15.54
CA PHE A 187 -12.72 1.31 -16.37
C PHE A 187 -12.08 2.70 -16.40
N ASP A 188 -12.31 3.52 -15.39
CA ASP A 188 -11.53 4.74 -15.25
C ASP A 188 -10.17 4.45 -14.56
N SER A 189 -9.26 5.43 -14.58
CA SER A 189 -7.93 5.29 -13.99
C SER A 189 -7.88 5.64 -12.50
N ASN A 190 -8.96 6.17 -11.94
CA ASN A 190 -9.03 6.64 -10.56
C ASN A 190 -9.61 5.57 -9.61
N ASP A 191 -10.17 4.49 -10.18
CA ASP A 191 -10.71 3.32 -9.50
C ASP A 191 -9.67 2.42 -8.81
N LEU A 192 -8.38 2.65 -9.07
CA LEU A 192 -7.30 1.79 -8.59
C LEU A 192 -6.11 2.64 -8.16
N ASP A 193 -5.56 2.30 -7.00
CA ASP A 193 -4.27 2.84 -6.59
C ASP A 193 -3.40 1.78 -5.91
N ALA A 194 -2.08 1.92 -6.06
CA ALA A 194 -1.10 0.99 -5.53
C ALA A 194 0.10 1.72 -4.92
N ARG A 195 0.51 1.30 -3.72
CA ARG A 195 1.73 1.77 -3.04
C ARG A 195 2.50 0.60 -2.46
N VAL A 196 3.81 0.78 -2.37
CA VAL A 196 4.70 -0.21 -1.76
C VAL A 196 5.26 0.40 -0.48
N GLY A 197 5.07 -0.29 0.64
CA GLY A 197 5.72 0.01 1.90
C GLY A 197 6.91 -0.91 2.16
N PHE A 198 7.67 -0.56 3.19
CA PHE A 198 8.85 -1.27 3.64
C PHE A 198 8.73 -1.67 5.11
N VAL A 199 9.09 -2.91 5.43
CA VAL A 199 9.18 -3.42 6.79
C VAL A 199 10.55 -4.04 6.98
N PRO A 200 11.40 -3.50 7.88
CA PRO A 200 12.70 -4.11 8.15
C PRO A 200 12.53 -5.53 8.71
N GLY A 201 13.50 -6.40 8.54
CA GLY A 201 13.63 -7.61 9.34
C GLY A 201 14.29 -7.31 10.68
N TYR A 202 14.12 -8.18 11.68
CA TYR A 202 15.01 -8.18 12.85
C TYR A 202 15.47 -9.58 13.24
N SER A 203 16.62 -9.60 13.91
CA SER A 203 17.15 -10.75 14.65
C SER A 203 16.39 -10.87 15.97
N THR A 204 15.92 -12.07 16.30
CA THR A 204 15.20 -12.43 17.54
C THR A 204 16.05 -12.32 18.82
N THR A 205 16.97 -11.37 18.90
CA THR A 205 17.62 -11.05 20.17
C THR A 205 16.61 -10.31 21.04
N ILE A 206 15.82 -11.11 21.77
CA ILE A 206 14.92 -10.68 22.83
C ILE A 206 15.75 -9.83 23.79
N PHE A 207 15.56 -8.51 23.79
CA PHE A 207 15.83 -7.74 24.99
C PHE A 207 14.72 -8.09 25.95
N GLY A 208 15.00 -9.05 26.84
CA GLY A 208 14.15 -9.33 27.98
C GLY A 208 14.09 -8.09 28.89
N PRO A 209 13.01 -7.94 29.67
CA PRO A 209 13.01 -6.98 30.77
C PRO A 209 14.17 -7.25 31.75
#